data_AF-A0A4Y7J4S6-F1
#
_entry.id   AF-A0A4Y7J4S6-F1
#
_cell.length_a   1.000
_cell.length_b   1.000
_cell.length_c   1.000
_cell.angle_alpha   90.00
_cell.angle_beta   90.00
_cell.angle_gamma   90.00
#
_symmetry.space_group_name_H-M   'P 1'
#
loop_
_entity.id
_entity.type
_entity.pdbx_description
1 polymer ?
#
loop_
_entity_poly.entity_id
_entity_poly.type
_entity_poly.pdbx_seq_one_letter_code
_entity_poly.pdbx_strand_id
1 'polypeptide(L)'
;MSWYKDPELFIYGNRYLSVYRVTKQFGVSPIYESDLEEVEVLNFSEHLSLGNNKERDFDAFRASFPVSGIFKLINSRGLVINWDYAKQAGTWSYEELNSPFWSLPGILPEPILAKLRSLEKENPELKLNSSSLEDDNKNLNEDLGKYQVTVAKLEKQIKHLKEQVASSKSVKP
;
A
#
# COMPACT_ATOMS: atom_id res chain seq x y z
N MET A 1 -3.97 -23.38 8.41
CA MET A 1 -3.87 -22.89 7.01
C MET A 1 -2.40 -22.79 6.61
N SER A 2 -2.07 -22.52 5.34
CA SER A 2 -0.68 -22.26 4.93
C SER A 2 -0.38 -20.76 5.09
N TRP A 3 0.05 -20.33 6.29
CA TRP A 3 0.31 -18.90 6.60
C TRP A 3 1.12 -18.18 5.51
N TYR A 4 2.11 -18.85 4.92
CA TYR A 4 3.01 -18.29 3.92
C TYR A 4 2.32 -17.90 2.60
N LYS A 5 1.12 -18.44 2.33
CA LYS A 5 0.32 -18.13 1.13
C LYS A 5 -0.57 -16.91 1.29
N ASP A 6 -0.83 -16.48 2.52
CA ASP A 6 -1.67 -15.32 2.80
C ASP A 6 -0.81 -14.19 3.39
N PRO A 7 -0.57 -13.11 2.64
CA PRO A 7 0.26 -12.00 3.11
C PRO A 7 -0.38 -11.19 4.25
N GLU A 8 -1.66 -11.40 4.56
CA GLU A 8 -2.33 -10.75 5.68
C GLU A 8 -2.14 -11.51 7.00
N LEU A 9 -1.56 -12.72 6.94
CA LEU A 9 -1.29 -13.55 8.12
C LEU A 9 0.15 -13.35 8.63
N PHE A 10 0.26 -13.13 9.92
CA PHE A 10 1.51 -12.87 10.63
C PHE A 10 1.76 -13.97 11.66
N ILE A 11 2.98 -14.46 11.71
CA ILE A 11 3.44 -15.37 12.77
C ILE A 11 3.98 -14.55 13.92
N TYR A 12 3.52 -14.89 15.11
CA TYR A 12 4.00 -14.40 16.38
C TYR A 12 4.73 -15.52 17.14
N GLY A 13 5.99 -15.28 17.47
CA GLY A 13 6.81 -16.22 18.23
C GLY A 13 6.96 -15.80 19.68
N ASN A 14 6.23 -16.48 20.57
CA ASN A 14 6.45 -16.43 22.01
C ASN A 14 6.58 -17.88 22.51
N ARG A 15 5.68 -18.33 23.39
CA ARG A 15 5.68 -19.70 23.93
C ARG A 15 5.26 -20.75 22.90
N TYR A 16 4.37 -20.37 21.99
CA TYR A 16 3.97 -21.11 20.80
C TYR A 16 4.09 -20.19 19.59
N LEU A 17 3.98 -20.76 18.38
CA LEU A 17 3.76 -19.96 17.19
C LEU A 17 2.26 -19.77 17.03
N SER A 18 1.79 -18.54 17.16
CA SER A 18 0.40 -18.17 16.86
C SER A 18 0.35 -17.41 15.54
N VAL A 19 -0.75 -17.56 14.81
CA VAL A 19 -1.02 -16.82 13.59
C VAL A 19 -2.08 -15.77 13.88
N TYR A 20 -1.77 -14.53 13.51
CA TYR A 20 -2.69 -13.41 13.60
C TYR A 20 -3.01 -12.89 12.20
N ARG A 21 -4.26 -12.49 11.97
CA ARG A 21 -4.61 -11.60 10.87
C ARG A 21 -4.53 -10.16 11.36
N VAL A 22 -3.95 -9.29 10.56
CA VAL A 22 -3.84 -7.87 10.89
C VAL A 22 -4.81 -7.08 10.02
N THR A 23 -5.77 -6.41 10.64
CA THR A 23 -6.80 -5.62 9.91
C THR A 23 -6.31 -4.22 9.58
N LYS A 24 -5.26 -3.75 10.25
CA LYS A 24 -4.63 -2.45 10.00
C LYS A 24 -3.83 -2.47 8.69
N GLN A 25 -4.01 -1.45 7.86
CA GLN A 25 -3.22 -1.28 6.65
C GLN A 25 -1.74 -1.01 6.96
N PHE A 26 -0.86 -1.51 6.10
CA PHE A 26 0.57 -1.22 6.16
C PHE A 26 0.85 0.28 6.10
N GLY A 27 1.81 0.75 6.90
CA GLY A 27 2.19 2.16 7.01
C GLY A 27 1.32 2.98 7.96
N VAL A 28 0.20 2.44 8.44
CA VAL A 28 -0.64 3.10 9.47
C VAL A 28 -0.22 2.61 10.85
N SER A 29 0.29 3.52 11.68
CA SER A 29 0.68 3.27 13.06
C SER A 29 0.08 4.33 14.00
N PRO A 30 -0.14 4.03 15.29
CA PRO A 30 0.11 2.74 15.95
C PRO A 30 -0.91 1.64 15.59
N ILE A 31 -0.48 0.40 15.75
CA ILE A 31 -1.32 -0.81 15.66
C ILE A 31 -1.72 -1.19 17.07
N TYR A 32 -3.00 -1.49 17.31
CA TYR A 32 -3.51 -1.89 18.63
C TYR A 32 -3.93 -3.35 18.65
N GLU A 33 -4.21 -3.88 19.84
CA GLU A 33 -4.58 -5.29 20.02
C GLU A 33 -5.89 -5.61 19.29
N SER A 34 -6.82 -4.65 19.25
CA SER A 34 -8.06 -4.74 18.47
C SER A 34 -7.84 -4.85 16.95
N ASP A 35 -6.64 -4.51 16.46
CA ASP A 35 -6.26 -4.67 15.06
C ASP A 35 -5.69 -6.08 14.76
N LEU A 36 -5.52 -6.92 15.79
CA LEU A 36 -4.96 -8.28 15.70
C LEU A 36 -6.05 -9.31 15.98
N GLU A 37 -6.34 -10.16 15.00
CA GLU A 37 -7.29 -11.26 15.15
C GLU A 37 -6.52 -12.57 15.23
N GLU A 38 -6.54 -13.25 16.38
CA GLU A 38 -5.91 -14.57 16.52
C GLU A 38 -6.68 -15.59 15.67
N VAL A 39 -5.95 -16.26 14.78
CA VAL A 39 -6.53 -17.19 13.81
C VAL A 39 -6.35 -18.63 14.26
N GLU A 40 -5.11 -19.02 14.56
CA GLU A 40 -4.78 -20.39 14.93
C GLU A 40 -3.43 -20.47 15.67
N VAL A 41 -3.26 -21.53 16.45
CA VAL A 41 -1.94 -21.95 16.93
C VAL A 41 -1.31 -22.83 15.86
N LEU A 42 -0.13 -22.44 15.40
CA LEU A 42 0.58 -23.10 14.31
C LEU A 42 1.35 -24.31 14.87
N ASN A 43 0.93 -25.51 14.44
CA ASN A 43 1.69 -26.74 14.67
C ASN A 43 2.84 -26.86 13.67
N PHE A 44 3.87 -27.64 14.04
CA PHE A 44 5.07 -27.83 13.24
C PHE A 44 4.76 -28.07 11.75
N SER A 45 5.23 -27.16 10.90
CA SER A 45 5.04 -27.20 9.45
C SER A 45 6.40 -27.19 8.76
N GLU A 46 6.57 -28.00 7.70
CA GLU A 46 7.79 -27.98 6.86
C GLU A 46 8.12 -26.56 6.36
N HIS A 47 7.10 -25.72 6.18
CA HIS A 47 7.20 -24.31 5.78
C HIS A 47 7.86 -23.37 6.82
N LEU A 48 8.08 -23.87 8.03
CA LEU A 48 8.71 -23.13 9.13
C LEU A 48 10.11 -23.65 9.49
N SER A 49 10.51 -24.79 8.92
CA SER A 49 11.91 -25.21 8.96
C SER A 49 12.66 -24.40 7.92
N LEU A 50 13.96 -24.12 8.06
CA LEU A 50 14.72 -23.59 6.90
C LEU A 50 14.73 -24.68 5.81
N GLY A 51 14.91 -24.31 4.53
CA GLY A 51 14.67 -25.18 3.36
C GLY A 51 15.34 -26.57 3.31
N ASN A 52 16.13 -26.95 4.31
CA ASN A 52 16.66 -28.30 4.52
C ASN A 52 15.81 -29.16 5.49
N ASN A 53 14.71 -28.62 6.04
CA ASN A 53 13.72 -29.28 6.90
C ASN A 53 14.29 -29.97 8.16
N LYS A 54 15.36 -29.43 8.78
CA LYS A 54 15.94 -29.98 10.01
C LYS A 54 15.40 -29.28 11.26
N GLU A 55 15.27 -30.00 12.38
CA GLU A 55 14.79 -29.44 13.66
C GLU A 55 15.61 -28.21 14.12
N ARG A 56 16.94 -28.29 13.99
CA ARG A 56 17.87 -27.17 14.27
C ARG A 56 17.60 -25.90 13.45
N ASP A 57 16.99 -26.06 12.27
CA ASP A 57 16.71 -24.97 11.36
C ASP A 57 15.46 -24.21 11.83
N PHE A 58 14.47 -24.93 12.37
CA PHE A 58 13.35 -24.34 13.10
C PHE A 58 13.82 -23.59 14.36
N ASP A 59 14.76 -24.16 15.12
CA ASP A 59 15.34 -23.47 16.28
C ASP A 59 16.02 -22.15 15.89
N ALA A 60 16.74 -22.13 14.76
CA ALA A 60 17.36 -20.92 14.24
C ALA A 60 16.33 -19.85 13.85
N PHE A 61 15.24 -20.24 13.18
CA PHE A 61 14.12 -19.33 12.89
C PHE A 61 13.46 -18.84 14.18
N ARG A 62 13.17 -19.73 15.13
CA ARG A 62 12.52 -19.40 16.39
C ARG A 62 13.38 -18.49 17.27
N ALA A 63 14.69 -18.68 17.27
CA ALA A 63 15.64 -17.83 17.98
C ALA A 63 15.70 -16.39 17.43
N SER A 64 15.19 -16.14 16.22
CA SER A 64 15.10 -14.78 15.66
C SER A 64 13.96 -13.94 16.27
N PHE A 65 13.06 -14.55 17.04
CA PHE A 65 12.04 -13.81 17.78
C PHE A 65 12.61 -13.30 19.10
N PRO A 66 12.38 -12.02 19.44
CA PRO A 66 12.81 -11.47 20.72
C PRO A 66 12.16 -12.22 21.89
N VAL A 67 12.98 -12.61 22.86
CA VAL A 67 12.52 -13.35 24.06
C VAL A 67 11.95 -12.41 25.13
N SER A 68 12.24 -11.10 25.05
CA SER A 68 11.73 -10.09 25.98
C SER A 68 11.72 -8.69 25.36
N GLY A 69 10.87 -7.81 25.89
CA GLY A 69 10.77 -6.42 25.47
C GLY A 69 9.81 -6.22 24.30
N ILE A 70 10.34 -5.81 23.16
CA ILE A 70 9.58 -5.61 21.93
C ILE A 70 9.47 -6.94 21.21
N PHE A 71 8.25 -7.42 21.02
CA PHE A 71 8.00 -8.67 20.32
C PHE A 71 7.77 -8.43 18.84
N LYS A 72 7.78 -9.51 18.09
CA LYS A 72 7.81 -9.47 16.64
C LYS A 72 6.69 -10.34 16.08
N LEU A 73 5.89 -9.76 15.19
CA LEU A 73 4.99 -10.49 14.30
C LEU A 73 5.51 -10.32 12.88
N ILE A 74 5.58 -11.39 12.08
CA ILE A 74 6.13 -11.34 10.72
C ILE A 74 5.26 -12.11 9.72
N ASN A 75 4.97 -11.51 8.56
CA ASN A 75 4.24 -12.18 7.47
C ASN A 75 5.19 -12.73 6.40
N SER A 76 4.64 -13.42 5.40
CA SER A 76 5.41 -14.08 4.34
C SER A 76 6.15 -13.15 3.36
N ARG A 77 5.89 -11.84 3.45
CA ARG A 77 6.60 -10.79 2.69
C ARG A 77 7.69 -10.11 3.52
N GLY A 78 7.89 -10.56 4.77
CA GLY A 78 8.77 -9.95 5.75
C GLY A 78 8.33 -8.55 6.17
N LEU A 79 7.02 -8.25 6.14
CA LEU A 79 6.47 -7.15 6.92
C LEU A 79 6.49 -7.55 8.38
N VAL A 80 6.92 -6.63 9.22
CA VAL A 80 7.11 -6.87 10.64
C VAL A 80 6.32 -5.86 11.46
N ILE A 81 5.60 -6.36 12.46
CA ILE A 81 5.05 -5.55 13.54
C ILE A 81 5.94 -5.73 14.76
N ASN A 82 6.55 -4.63 15.19
CA ASN A 82 7.26 -4.54 16.45
C ASN A 82 6.28 -4.15 17.55
N TRP A 83 5.92 -5.11 18.40
CA TRP A 83 4.92 -4.98 19.44
C TRP A 83 5.55 -4.63 20.79
N ASP A 84 5.29 -3.42 21.28
CA ASP A 84 5.74 -2.95 22.59
C ASP A 84 4.65 -3.22 23.64
N TYR A 85 4.84 -4.25 24.47
CA TYR A 85 3.87 -4.60 25.53
C TYR A 85 3.67 -3.50 26.56
N ALA A 86 4.69 -2.68 26.84
CA ALA A 86 4.55 -1.60 27.82
C ALA A 86 3.61 -0.51 27.31
N LYS A 87 3.57 -0.30 25.98
CA LYS A 87 2.71 0.68 25.32
C LYS A 87 1.42 0.09 24.77
N GLN A 88 1.27 -1.24 24.78
CA GLN A 88 0.16 -1.95 24.15
C GLN A 88 -0.05 -1.51 22.69
N ALA A 89 1.06 -1.33 21.97
CA ALA A 89 1.05 -0.79 20.62
C ALA A 89 2.16 -1.38 19.74
N GLY A 90 1.82 -1.58 18.47
CA GLY A 90 2.71 -2.05 17.41
C GLY A 90 3.13 -0.93 16.45
N THR A 91 4.30 -1.11 15.84
CA THR A 91 4.80 -0.27 14.75
C THR A 91 5.25 -1.12 13.57
N TRP A 92 5.07 -0.59 12.36
CA TRP A 92 5.47 -1.26 11.12
C TRP A 92 6.97 -1.15 10.88
N SER A 93 7.54 -2.23 10.35
CA SER A 93 8.90 -2.29 9.83
C SER A 93 9.03 -3.41 8.80
N TYR A 94 10.25 -3.66 8.35
CA TYR A 94 10.60 -4.79 7.50
C TYR A 94 11.62 -5.68 8.18
N GLU A 95 11.55 -6.97 7.87
CA GLU A 95 12.55 -7.93 8.27
C GLU A 95 13.90 -7.65 7.63
N GLU A 96 14.96 -7.78 8.43
CA GLU A 96 16.35 -7.63 7.99
C GLU A 96 16.72 -8.70 6.95
N LEU A 97 17.45 -8.31 5.90
CA LEU A 97 17.75 -9.18 4.75
C LEU A 97 18.66 -10.38 5.08
N ASN A 98 19.44 -10.30 6.16
CA ASN A 98 20.32 -11.36 6.67
C ASN A 98 19.61 -12.30 7.67
N SER A 99 18.31 -12.13 7.88
CA SER A 99 17.53 -12.96 8.82
C SER A 99 17.39 -14.41 8.35
N PRO A 100 17.42 -15.39 9.28
CA PRO A 100 17.05 -16.78 8.99
C PRO A 100 15.66 -16.93 8.35
N PHE A 101 14.76 -15.97 8.58
CA PHE A 101 13.43 -15.91 7.97
C PHE A 101 13.43 -16.12 6.45
N TRP A 102 14.40 -15.53 5.74
CA TRP A 102 14.46 -15.59 4.28
C TRP A 102 14.87 -16.95 3.73
N SER A 103 15.33 -17.84 4.60
CA SER A 103 15.70 -19.21 4.24
C SER A 103 14.55 -20.21 4.45
N LEU A 104 13.36 -19.74 4.83
CA LEU A 104 12.16 -20.56 4.97
C LEU A 104 11.60 -21.01 3.61
N PRO A 105 11.21 -22.28 3.46
CA PRO A 105 10.64 -22.82 2.24
C PRO A 105 9.22 -22.28 2.06
N GLY A 106 8.98 -21.71 0.88
CA GLY A 106 7.71 -21.04 0.55
C GLY A 106 7.76 -19.53 0.69
N ILE A 107 8.83 -18.97 1.24
CA ILE A 107 9.15 -17.54 1.13
C ILE A 107 9.83 -17.29 -0.21
N LEU A 108 9.40 -16.24 -0.91
CA LEU A 108 9.97 -15.88 -2.20
C LEU A 108 11.45 -15.45 -2.04
N PRO A 109 12.32 -15.72 -3.03
CA PRO A 109 13.69 -15.25 -3.02
C PRO A 109 13.79 -13.72 -2.85
N GLU A 110 14.80 -13.28 -2.11
CA GLU A 110 15.06 -11.88 -1.75
C GLU A 110 14.99 -10.87 -2.93
N PRO A 111 15.52 -11.17 -4.14
CA PRO A 111 15.42 -10.25 -5.29
C PRO A 111 13.98 -10.01 -5.76
N ILE A 112 13.09 -11.00 -5.64
CA ILE A 112 11.68 -10.88 -6.02
C ILE A 112 10.94 -10.02 -4.99
N LEU A 113 11.27 -10.20 -3.71
CA LEU A 113 10.66 -9.44 -2.63
C LEU A 113 11.13 -7.99 -2.58
N ALA A 114 12.41 -7.72 -2.83
CA ALA A 114 12.93 -6.35 -2.95
C ALA A 114 12.19 -5.58 -4.06
N LYS A 115 11.94 -6.24 -5.20
CA LYS A 115 11.16 -5.67 -6.29
C LYS A 115 9.70 -5.44 -5.90
N LEU A 116 9.07 -6.39 -5.21
CA LEU A 116 7.69 -6.22 -4.70
C LEU A 116 7.59 -5.03 -3.72
N ARG A 117 8.57 -4.86 -2.82
CA ARG A 117 8.62 -3.72 -1.88
C ARG A 117 8.74 -2.38 -2.61
N SER A 118 9.57 -2.29 -3.65
CA SER A 118 9.65 -1.07 -4.49
C SER A 118 8.30 -0.74 -5.12
N LEU A 119 7.65 -1.75 -5.72
CA LEU A 119 6.36 -1.58 -6.36
C LEU A 119 5.26 -1.22 -5.36
N GLU A 120 5.25 -1.79 -4.16
CA GLU A 120 4.30 -1.45 -3.09
C GLU A 120 4.45 -0.01 -2.60
N LYS A 121 5.65 0.56 -2.66
CA LYS A 121 5.91 1.98 -2.34
C LYS A 121 5.53 2.93 -3.46
N GLU A 122 5.76 2.54 -4.71
CA GLU A 122 5.44 3.36 -5.89
C GLU A 122 3.92 3.43 -6.16
N ASN A 123 3.17 2.38 -5.83
CA ASN A 123 1.74 2.28 -6.16
C ASN A 123 0.85 3.35 -5.46
N PRO A 124 1.01 3.66 -4.15
CA PRO A 124 0.31 4.77 -3.51
C PRO A 124 0.64 6.13 -4.13
N GLU A 125 1.91 6.37 -4.47
CA GLU A 125 2.36 7.62 -5.10
C GLU A 125 1.72 7.78 -6.49
N LEU A 126 1.67 6.71 -7.28
CA LEU A 126 1.00 6.70 -8.57
C LEU A 126 -0.52 6.93 -8.45
N LYS A 127 -1.18 6.35 -7.44
CA LYS A 127 -2.61 6.57 -7.19
C LYS A 127 -2.92 8.03 -6.81
N LEU A 128 -2.10 8.63 -5.95
CA LEU A 128 -2.24 10.05 -5.57
C LEU A 128 -2.06 10.95 -6.79
N ASN A 129 -1.03 10.70 -7.60
CA ASN A 129 -0.79 11.46 -8.83
C ASN A 129 -1.93 11.30 -9.84
N SER A 130 -2.46 10.09 -10.00
CA SER A 130 -3.61 9.83 -10.89
C SER A 130 -4.85 10.62 -10.43
N SER A 131 -5.16 10.61 -9.14
CA SER A 131 -6.29 11.37 -8.59
C SER A 131 -6.12 12.88 -8.82
N SER A 132 -4.91 13.41 -8.61
CA SER A 132 -4.62 14.82 -8.86
C SER A 132 -4.80 15.20 -10.33
N LEU A 133 -4.35 14.34 -11.25
CA LEU A 133 -4.49 14.58 -12.70
C LEU A 133 -5.94 14.50 -13.17
N GLU A 134 -6.77 13.67 -12.54
CA GLU A 134 -8.21 13.60 -12.82
C GLU A 134 -8.92 14.89 -12.40
N ASP A 135 -8.59 15.44 -11.23
CA ASP A 135 -9.13 16.72 -10.75
C ASP A 135 -8.70 17.88 -11.66
N ASP A 136 -7.43 17.93 -12.06
CA ASP A 136 -6.93 18.94 -12.99
C ASP A 136 -7.61 18.86 -14.36
N ASN A 137 -7.81 17.66 -14.90
CA ASN A 137 -8.56 17.46 -16.15
C ASN A 137 -10.01 17.93 -16.03
N LYS A 138 -10.66 17.70 -14.90
CA LYS A 138 -12.02 18.17 -14.68
C LYS A 138 -12.09 19.70 -14.70
N ASN A 139 -11.18 20.36 -13.98
CA ASN A 139 -11.09 21.82 -13.95
C ASN A 139 -10.83 22.41 -15.34
N LEU A 140 -9.89 21.84 -16.10
CA LEU A 140 -9.58 22.28 -17.45
C LEU A 140 -10.77 22.11 -18.40
N ASN A 141 -11.54 21.02 -18.28
CA ASN A 141 -12.74 20.82 -19.09
C ASN A 141 -13.86 21.80 -18.75
N GLU A 142 -14.04 22.14 -17.47
CA GLU A 142 -14.99 23.17 -17.05
C GLU A 142 -14.62 24.54 -17.62
N ASP A 143 -13.33 24.90 -17.57
CA ASP A 143 -12.85 26.16 -18.11
C ASP A 143 -12.93 26.20 -19.64
N LEU A 144 -12.59 25.10 -20.32
CA LEU A 144 -12.80 24.95 -21.76
C LEU A 144 -14.27 25.22 -22.14
N GLY A 145 -15.21 24.66 -21.37
CA GLY A 145 -16.64 24.90 -21.55
C GLY A 145 -17.02 26.38 -21.41
N LYS A 146 -16.50 27.07 -20.38
CA LYS A 146 -16.73 28.51 -20.18
C LYS A 146 -16.18 29.36 -21.33
N TYR A 147 -14.98 29.03 -21.82
CA TYR A 147 -14.38 29.73 -22.94
C TYR A 147 -15.15 29.50 -24.24
N GLN A 148 -15.61 28.26 -24.51
CA GLN A 148 -16.45 27.97 -25.67
C GLN A 148 -17.75 28.79 -25.70
N VAL A 149 -18.42 28.91 -24.54
CA VAL A 149 -19.62 29.77 -24.42
C VAL A 149 -19.29 31.23 -24.69
N THR A 150 -18.16 31.71 -24.18
CA THR A 150 -17.70 33.10 -24.36
C THR A 150 -17.39 33.40 -25.83
N VAL A 151 -16.67 32.49 -26.50
CA VAL A 151 -16.37 32.60 -27.94
C VAL A 151 -17.66 32.67 -28.75
N ALA A 152 -18.61 31.76 -28.52
CA ALA A 152 -19.90 31.77 -29.23
C ALA A 152 -20.69 33.07 -29.03
N LYS A 153 -20.61 33.68 -27.84
CA LYS A 153 -21.24 34.97 -27.55
C LYS A 153 -20.56 36.11 -28.32
N LEU A 154 -19.23 36.15 -28.33
CA LEU A 154 -18.45 37.15 -29.06
C LEU A 154 -18.67 37.04 -30.57
N GLU A 155 -18.71 35.83 -31.12
CA GLU A 155 -19.01 35.59 -32.54
C GLU A 155 -20.39 36.14 -32.94
N LYS A 156 -21.41 35.93 -32.10
CA LYS A 156 -22.75 36.53 -32.31
C LYS A 156 -22.71 38.05 -32.29
N GLN A 157 -21.98 38.66 -31.36
CA GLN A 157 -21.84 40.11 -31.28
C GLN A 157 -21.10 40.68 -32.50
N ILE A 158 -20.01 40.04 -32.92
CA ILE A 158 -19.26 40.44 -34.13
C ILE A 158 -20.15 40.37 -35.35
N LYS A 159 -20.94 39.30 -35.51
CA LYS A 159 -21.89 39.16 -36.61
C LYS A 159 -22.91 40.31 -36.62
N HIS A 160 -23.52 40.60 -35.47
CA HIS A 160 -24.50 41.68 -35.34
C HIS A 160 -23.90 43.06 -35.66
N LEU A 161 -22.70 43.35 -35.16
CA LEU A 161 -22.01 44.61 -35.44
C LEU A 161 -21.65 44.75 -36.93
N LYS A 162 -21.22 43.66 -37.58
CA LYS A 162 -20.97 43.66 -39.03
C LYS A 162 -22.23 43.98 -39.83
N GLU A 163 -23.37 43.42 -39.44
CA GLU A 163 -24.67 43.70 -40.07
C GLU A 163 -25.09 45.18 -39.90
N GLN A 164 -24.91 45.76 -38.71
CA GLN A 164 -25.18 47.19 -38.45
C GLN A 164 -24.25 48.13 -39.25
N VAL A 165 -22.97 47.79 -39.39
CA VAL A 165 -22.03 48.57 -40.20
C VAL A 165 -22.37 48.49 -41.69
N ALA A 166 -22.84 47.33 -42.17
CA ALA A 166 -23.28 47.18 -43.56
C ALA A 166 -24.52 48.04 -43.86
N SER A 167 -25.52 48.04 -42.97
CA SER A 167 -26.75 48.83 -43.14
C SER A 167 -26.54 50.34 -43.01
N SER A 168 -25.63 50.77 -42.14
CA SER A 168 -25.26 52.20 -42.01
C SER A 168 -24.44 52.73 -43.20
N LYS A 169 -23.66 51.89 -43.90
CA LYS A 169 -22.95 52.28 -45.13
C LYS A 169 -23.84 52.38 -46.36
N SER A 170 -24.97 51.67 -46.42
CA SER A 170 -25.97 51.82 -47.49
C SER A 170 -26.84 53.08 -47.36
N VAL A 171 -26.74 53.79 -46.24
CA VAL A 171 -27.42 55.07 -45.99
C VAL A 171 -26.36 56.19 -46.07
N LYS A 172 -25.88 56.49 -47.27
CA LYS A 172 -25.28 57.79 -47.56
C LYS A 172 -25.97 58.38 -48.80
N PRO A 173 -26.48 59.62 -48.72
CA PRO A 173 -27.10 60.33 -49.85
C PRO A 173 -26.08 60.67 -50.95
#